data_AF-A0A0R3TGP7-F1
#
_entry.id   AF-A0A0R3TGP7-F1
#
_cell.length_a   1.000
_cell.length_b   1.000
_cell.length_c   1.000
_cell.angle_alpha   90.00
_cell.angle_beta   90.00
_cell.angle_gamma   90.00
#
_symmetry.space_group_name_H-M   'P 1'
#
loop_
_entity.id
_entity.type
_entity.pdbx_description
1 polymer ?
#
loop_
_entity_poly.entity_id
_entity_poly.type
_entity_poly.pdbx_seq_one_letter_code
_entity_poly.pdbx_strand_id
1 'polypeptide(L)'
;MSKLLDLYVEHLPISPFLDTLIAGLKDHNYNKIACCHILRKAVQFAPIEIVEKMSQITPSVIEILTMQVKESWVKQEADRLEEVKMNVLDLVVEISTISDMSMFNHLALLLISFANLPLG
;
A
#
# COMPACT_ATOMS: atom_id res chain seq x y z
N MET A 1 15.60 9.24 4.25
CA MET A 1 15.09 7.93 3.75
C MET A 1 15.00 8.02 2.22
N SER A 2 15.67 7.27 1.36
CA SER A 2 17.01 6.67 1.40
C SER A 2 17.65 7.05 0.06
N LYS A 3 18.87 7.62 0.05
CA LYS A 3 19.58 7.99 -1.19
C LYS A 3 19.78 6.79 -2.12
N LEU A 4 19.66 5.57 -1.59
CA LEU A 4 19.91 4.33 -2.30
C LEU A 4 18.92 4.10 -3.45
N LEU A 5 17.61 4.20 -3.20
CA LEU A 5 16.60 4.04 -4.26
C LEU A 5 16.77 5.10 -5.35
N ASP A 6 16.95 6.35 -4.93
CA ASP A 6 17.09 7.47 -5.86
C ASP A 6 18.38 7.37 -6.71
N LEU A 7 19.42 6.66 -6.23
CA LEU A 7 20.70 6.49 -6.92
C LEU A 7 20.81 5.21 -7.77
N TYR A 8 20.04 4.16 -7.47
CA TYR A 8 20.23 2.82 -8.07
C TYR A 8 18.95 2.24 -8.70
N VAL A 9 17.87 3.02 -8.83
CA VAL A 9 16.60 2.57 -9.43
C VAL A 9 16.81 1.95 -10.83
N GLU A 10 17.70 2.50 -11.64
CA GLU A 10 17.97 2.02 -13.01
C GLU A 10 18.57 0.61 -13.08
N HIS A 11 19.17 0.13 -11.99
CA HIS A 11 19.76 -1.21 -11.89
C HIS A 11 18.86 -2.21 -11.16
N LEU A 12 17.71 -1.76 -10.67
CA LEU A 12 16.82 -2.57 -9.87
C LEU A 12 15.89 -3.36 -10.80
N PRO A 13 15.82 -4.70 -10.69
CA PRO A 13 14.76 -5.46 -11.35
C PRO A 13 13.42 -5.09 -10.70
N ILE A 14 12.71 -4.13 -11.30
CA ILE A 14 11.54 -3.47 -10.72
C ILE A 14 10.43 -4.45 -10.38
N SER A 15 10.04 -5.34 -11.30
CA SER A 15 8.91 -6.25 -11.08
C SER A 15 9.15 -7.21 -9.89
N PRO A 16 10.28 -7.95 -9.79
CA PRO A 16 10.60 -8.75 -8.59
C PRO A 16 10.73 -7.94 -7.30
N PHE A 17 11.23 -6.69 -7.41
CA PHE A 17 11.30 -5.79 -6.26
C PHE A 17 9.92 -5.41 -5.75
N LEU A 18 9.00 -5.05 -6.65
CA LEU A 18 7.60 -4.78 -6.31
C LEU A 18 6.92 -6.00 -5.72
N ASP A 19 7.15 -7.20 -6.25
CA ASP A 19 6.60 -8.45 -5.67
C ASP A 19 7.01 -8.63 -4.21
N THR A 20 8.26 -8.30 -3.88
CA THR A 20 8.77 -8.34 -2.50
C THR A 20 8.07 -7.32 -1.60
N LEU A 21 7.86 -6.09 -2.10
CA LEU A 21 7.15 -5.05 -1.34
C LEU A 21 5.68 -5.38 -1.12
N ILE A 22 5.01 -5.93 -2.14
CA ILE A 22 3.60 -6.34 -2.07
C ILE A 22 3.44 -7.49 -1.08
N ALA A 23 4.37 -8.45 -1.06
CA ALA A 23 4.38 -9.50 -0.04
C ALA A 23 4.50 -8.92 1.39
N GLY A 24 5.33 -7.87 1.56
CA GLY A 24 5.49 -7.19 2.84
C GLY A 24 4.24 -6.44 3.35
N LEU A 25 3.26 -6.17 2.48
CA LEU A 25 1.95 -5.63 2.93
C LEU A 25 1.15 -6.63 3.77
N LYS A 26 1.49 -7.92 3.74
CA LYS A 26 0.84 -8.96 4.54
C LYS A 26 1.54 -9.23 5.88
N ASP A 27 2.67 -8.56 6.11
CA ASP A 27 3.53 -8.80 7.26
C ASP A 27 3.11 -7.97 8.50
N HIS A 28 3.97 -7.92 9.51
CA HIS A 28 3.80 -7.12 10.71
C HIS A 28 3.67 -5.62 10.38
N ASN A 29 2.93 -4.88 11.21
CA ASN A 29 2.58 -3.48 10.96
C ASN A 29 3.80 -2.56 10.70
N TYR A 30 4.93 -2.80 11.37
CA TYR A 30 6.19 -2.10 11.09
C TYR A 30 6.67 -2.27 9.64
N ASN A 31 6.62 -3.50 9.13
CA ASN A 31 7.04 -3.82 7.77
C ASN A 31 6.05 -3.25 6.76
N LYS A 32 4.74 -3.30 7.06
CA LYS A 32 3.70 -2.68 6.21
C LYS A 32 3.95 -1.19 5.97
N ILE A 33 4.29 -0.43 7.02
CA ILE A 33 4.57 1.01 6.89
C ILE A 33 5.77 1.25 5.96
N ALA A 34 6.87 0.51 6.17
CA ALA A 34 8.06 0.61 5.31
C ALA A 34 7.73 0.26 3.85
N CYS A 35 6.98 -0.82 3.61
CA CYS A 35 6.52 -1.21 2.29
C CYS A 35 5.64 -0.14 1.64
N CYS A 36 4.70 0.47 2.37
CA CYS A 36 3.86 1.56 1.87
C CYS A 36 4.71 2.76 1.41
N HIS A 37 5.69 3.19 2.21
CA HIS A 37 6.57 4.29 1.83
C HIS A 37 7.38 4.00 0.55
N ILE A 38 7.88 2.78 0.39
CA ILE A 38 8.65 2.41 -0.79
C ILE A 38 7.73 2.27 -2.01
N LEU A 39 6.55 1.66 -1.85
CA LEU A 39 5.56 1.55 -2.93
C LEU A 39 5.09 2.92 -3.42
N ARG A 40 4.89 3.89 -2.52
CA ARG A 40 4.59 5.28 -2.91
C ARG A 40 5.69 5.90 -3.76
N LYS A 41 6.95 5.66 -3.43
CA LYS A 41 8.05 6.07 -4.31
C LYS A 41 7.99 5.33 -5.65
N ALA A 42 7.66 4.04 -5.65
CA ALA A 42 7.58 3.26 -6.87
C ALA A 42 6.46 3.71 -7.82
N VAL A 43 5.37 4.27 -7.30
CA VAL A 43 4.36 4.96 -8.13
C VAL A 43 5.00 6.06 -8.99
N GLN A 44 5.99 6.77 -8.47
CA GLN A 44 6.64 7.88 -9.17
C GLN A 44 7.66 7.42 -10.22
N PHE A 45 8.42 6.35 -9.96
CA PHE A 45 9.50 5.90 -10.86
C PHE A 45 9.15 4.67 -11.73
N ALA A 46 8.10 3.93 -11.40
CA ALA A 46 7.65 2.72 -12.10
C ALA A 46 6.10 2.61 -12.13
N PRO A 47 5.39 3.63 -12.66
CA PRO A 47 3.93 3.65 -12.64
C PRO A 47 3.31 2.50 -13.45
N ILE A 48 3.92 2.10 -14.56
CA ILE A 48 3.41 1.03 -15.43
C ILE A 48 3.41 -0.31 -14.68
N GLU A 49 4.52 -0.65 -14.03
CA GLU A 49 4.64 -1.88 -13.25
C GLU A 49 3.70 -1.88 -12.04
N ILE A 50 3.42 -0.71 -11.44
CA ILE A 50 2.39 -0.59 -10.40
C ILE A 50 1.00 -0.95 -10.95
N VAL A 51 0.63 -0.43 -12.13
CA VAL A 51 -0.65 -0.75 -12.79
C VAL A 51 -0.77 -2.26 -13.02
N GLU A 52 0.28 -2.89 -13.56
CA GLU A 52 0.31 -4.33 -13.82
C GLU A 52 0.13 -5.18 -12.55
N LYS A 53 0.58 -4.67 -11.40
CA LYS A 53 0.51 -5.35 -10.10
C LYS A 53 -0.73 -4.98 -9.26
N MET A 54 -1.63 -4.12 -9.76
CA MET A 54 -2.82 -3.70 -9.01
C MET A 54 -3.71 -4.87 -8.57
N SER A 55 -3.79 -5.93 -9.37
CA SER A 55 -4.49 -7.17 -9.00
C SER A 55 -3.96 -7.83 -7.72
N GLN A 56 -2.69 -7.61 -7.36
CA GLN A 56 -2.05 -8.12 -6.16
C GLN A 56 -2.06 -7.10 -5.01
N ILE A 57 -1.96 -5.81 -5.34
CA ILE A 57 -1.97 -4.71 -4.36
C ILE A 57 -3.36 -4.56 -3.74
N THR A 58 -4.42 -4.51 -4.56
CA THR A 58 -5.78 -4.21 -4.11
C THR A 58 -6.27 -5.13 -2.98
N PRO A 59 -6.15 -6.47 -3.06
CA PRO A 59 -6.62 -7.34 -1.98
C PRO A 59 -5.91 -7.05 -0.65
N SER A 60 -4.59 -6.83 -0.68
CA SER A 60 -3.79 -6.55 0.51
C SER A 60 -4.17 -5.22 1.15
N VAL A 61 -4.43 -4.20 0.33
CA VAL A 61 -4.91 -2.89 0.79
C VAL A 61 -6.29 -2.99 1.44
N ILE A 62 -7.24 -3.70 0.82
CA ILE A 62 -8.59 -3.90 1.37
C ILE A 62 -8.52 -4.61 2.73
N GLU A 63 -7.70 -5.66 2.83
CA GLU A 63 -7.51 -6.41 4.07
C GLU A 63 -7.00 -5.50 5.21
N ILE A 64 -6.03 -4.63 4.93
CA ILE A 64 -5.50 -3.70 5.94
C ILE A 64 -6.55 -2.68 6.36
N LEU A 65 -7.24 -2.05 5.39
CA LEU A 65 -8.23 -1.02 5.70
C LEU A 65 -9.37 -1.58 6.56
N THR A 66 -9.83 -2.79 6.25
CA THR A 66 -10.94 -3.47 6.93
C THR A 66 -10.55 -4.12 8.26
N MET A 67 -9.24 -4.21 8.57
CA MET A 67 -8.74 -4.82 9.81
C MET A 67 -9.29 -4.11 11.04
N GLN A 68 -9.85 -4.88 11.98
CA GLN A 68 -10.37 -4.37 13.24
C GLN A 68 -9.34 -4.57 14.36
N VAL A 69 -9.30 -3.62 15.30
CA VAL A 69 -8.52 -3.76 16.52
C VAL A 69 -9.09 -4.93 17.33
N LYS A 70 -8.22 -5.84 17.76
CA LYS A 70 -8.63 -6.97 18.60
C LYS A 70 -8.64 -6.52 20.06
N GLU A 71 -9.55 -7.06 20.86
CA GLU A 71 -9.63 -6.77 22.31
C GLU A 71 -8.34 -7.11 23.06
N SER A 72 -7.55 -8.07 22.55
CA SER A 72 -6.27 -8.47 23.14
C SER A 72 -5.10 -7.54 22.83
N TRP A 73 -5.28 -6.54 21.97
CA TRP A 73 -4.21 -5.63 21.60
C TRP A 73 -4.00 -4.57 22.67
N VAL A 74 -2.75 -4.33 23.00
CA VAL A 74 -2.38 -3.18 23.83
C VAL A 74 -2.46 -1.91 22.98
N LYS A 75 -2.57 -0.75 23.64
CA LYS A 75 -2.82 0.54 22.97
C LYS A 75 -1.81 0.84 21.85
N GLN A 76 -0.54 0.54 22.05
CA GLN A 76 0.52 0.79 21.07
C GLN A 76 0.27 0.06 19.74
N GLU A 77 -0.25 -1.17 19.79
CA GLU A 77 -0.52 -2.03 18.65
C GLU A 77 -1.77 -1.56 17.90
N ALA A 78 -2.77 -1.07 18.64
CA ALA A 78 -3.96 -0.43 18.06
C ALA A 78 -3.59 0.89 17.35
N ASP A 79 -2.85 1.77 18.03
CA ASP A 79 -2.36 3.04 17.45
C ASP A 79 -1.49 2.76 16.20
N ARG A 80 -0.69 1.70 16.23
CA ARG A 80 0.14 1.28 15.10
C ARG A 80 -0.70 0.80 13.91
N LEU A 81 -1.80 0.07 14.14
CA LEU A 81 -2.69 -0.32 13.04
C LEU A 81 -3.32 0.90 12.39
N GLU A 82 -3.73 1.90 13.18
CA GLU A 82 -4.28 3.13 12.63
C GLU A 82 -3.25 3.89 11.77
N GLU A 83 -2.00 3.95 12.23
CA GLU A 83 -0.89 4.50 11.43
C GLU A 83 -0.70 3.73 10.10
N VAL A 84 -0.78 2.39 10.13
CA VAL A 84 -0.71 1.58 8.91
C VAL A 84 -1.85 1.92 7.96
N LYS A 85 -3.09 2.04 8.47
CA LYS A 85 -4.26 2.40 7.65
C LYS A 85 -4.08 3.77 6.98
N MET A 86 -3.58 4.76 7.71
CA MET A 86 -3.27 6.07 7.14
C MET A 86 -2.20 6.01 6.04
N ASN A 87 -1.12 5.24 6.24
CA ASN A 87 -0.08 5.04 5.23
C ASN A 87 -0.58 4.32 3.98
N VAL A 88 -1.51 3.38 4.14
CA VAL A 88 -2.17 2.70 3.03
C VAL A 88 -3.09 3.65 2.27
N LEU A 89 -3.84 4.52 2.95
CA LEU A 89 -4.65 5.55 2.28
C LEU A 89 -3.77 6.50 1.47
N ASP A 90 -2.67 6.95 2.03
CA ASP A 90 -1.67 7.75 1.32
C ASP A 90 -1.15 7.04 0.07
N LEU A 91 -0.92 5.72 0.13
CA LEU A 91 -0.54 4.92 -1.03
C LEU A 91 -1.64 4.88 -2.09
N VAL A 92 -2.91 4.75 -1.68
CA VAL A 92 -4.05 4.78 -2.62
C VAL A 92 -4.16 6.14 -3.30
N VAL A 93 -3.98 7.24 -2.55
CA VAL A 93 -3.95 8.59 -3.11
C VAL A 93 -2.82 8.73 -4.12
N GLU A 94 -1.62 8.26 -3.79
CA GLU A 94 -0.48 8.28 -4.71
C GLU A 94 -0.78 7.50 -6.00
N ILE A 95 -1.29 6.26 -5.89
CA ILE A 95 -1.67 5.43 -7.04
C ILE A 95 -2.74 6.11 -7.89
N SER A 96 -3.70 6.81 -7.29
CA SER A 96 -4.77 7.52 -8.01
C SER A 96 -4.27 8.64 -8.93
N THR A 97 -3.00 9.08 -8.76
CA THR A 97 -2.37 10.05 -9.66
C THR A 97 -1.98 9.45 -11.01
N ILE A 98 -1.84 8.12 -11.11
CA ILE A 98 -1.56 7.45 -12.39
C ILE A 98 -2.82 7.58 -13.26
N SER A 99 -2.67 8.17 -14.44
CA SER A 99 -3.80 8.34 -15.38
C SER A 99 -3.97 7.09 -16.27
N ASP A 100 -4.45 5.99 -15.68
CA ASP A 100 -4.70 4.73 -16.38
C ASP A 100 -6.11 4.17 -16.08
N MET A 101 -6.88 3.91 -17.14
CA MET A 101 -8.28 3.46 -17.06
C MET A 101 -8.43 2.04 -16.52
N SER A 102 -7.41 1.18 -16.65
CA SER A 102 -7.44 -0.19 -16.10
C SER A 102 -7.49 -0.21 -14.57
N MET A 103 -7.04 0.86 -13.92
CA MET A 103 -7.11 1.01 -12.46
C MET A 103 -8.50 1.39 -11.95
N PHE A 104 -9.43 1.82 -12.82
CA PHE A 104 -10.73 2.34 -12.39
C PHE A 104 -11.49 1.36 -11.48
N ASN A 105 -11.53 0.08 -11.86
CA ASN A 105 -12.18 -0.96 -11.07
C ASN A 105 -11.49 -1.16 -9.72
N HIS A 106 -10.16 -1.10 -9.68
CA HIS A 106 -9.38 -1.24 -8.45
C HIS A 106 -9.63 -0.06 -7.50
N LEU A 107 -9.60 1.16 -8.01
CA LEU A 107 -9.88 2.37 -7.21
C LEU A 107 -11.33 2.39 -6.72
N ALA A 108 -12.29 1.96 -7.54
CA ALA A 108 -13.69 1.83 -7.13
C ALA A 108 -13.87 0.83 -5.97
N LEU A 109 -13.23 -0.34 -6.05
CA LEU A 109 -13.26 -1.34 -4.96
C LEU A 109 -12.66 -0.80 -3.66
N LEU A 110 -11.57 -0.03 -3.77
CA LEU A 110 -10.91 0.60 -2.62
C LEU A 110 -11.81 1.66 -1.97
N LEU A 111 -12.46 2.50 -2.77
CA LEU A 111 -13.41 3.52 -2.29
C LEU A 111 -14.62 2.88 -1.59
N ILE A 112 -15.17 1.80 -2.15
CA ILE A 112 -16.29 1.07 -1.53
C ILE A 112 -15.84 0.46 -0.20
N SER A 113 -14.65 -0.14 -0.16
CA SER A 113 -14.11 -0.74 1.06
C SER A 113 -13.91 0.31 2.15
N PHE A 114 -13.46 1.52 1.77
CA PHE A 114 -13.33 2.66 2.68
C PHE A 114 -14.69 3.17 3.17
N ALA A 115 -15.66 3.36 2.28
CA ALA A 115 -16.98 3.86 2.63
C ALA A 115 -17.76 2.94 3.58
N ASN A 116 -17.43 1.64 3.56
CA ASN A 116 -18.00 0.64 4.45
C ASN A 116 -17.20 0.42 5.75
N LEU A 117 -16.14 1.20 5.99
CA LEU A 117 -15.47 1.17 7.27
C LEU A 117 -16.42 1.69 8.35
N PRO A 118 -16.61 0.95 9.46
CA PRO A 118 -17.38 1.47 10.57
C PRO A 118 -16.68 2.74 11.05
N LEU A 119 -17.38 3.87 10.93
CA LEU A 119 -17.02 5.10 11.61
C LEU A 119 -17.20 4.82 13.10
N GLY A 120 -16.11 4.40 13.75
CA GLY A 120 -16.03 4.22 15.19
C GLY A 120 -16.22 5.54 15.93
#